data_AF-A0A2S6CTX9-F1
#
_entry.id   AF-A0A2S6CTX9-F1
#
_cell.length_a   1.000
_cell.length_b   1.000
_cell.length_c   1.000
_cell.angle_alpha   90.00
_cell.angle_beta   90.00
_cell.angle_gamma   90.00
#
_symmetry.space_group_name_H-M   'P 1'
#
loop_
_entity.id
_entity.type
_entity.pdbx_description
1 polymer ?
#
loop_
_entity_poly.entity_id
_entity_poly.type
_entity_poly.pdbx_seq_one_letter_code
_entity_poly.pdbx_strand_id
1 'polypeptide(L)'
;MSNQSDWVQICEDVQERLLKITPLTVKSAKVLRGEILKSLIAACDDKFLKTESYEIHNLLKISPSKDKGIIEITGGKRNFKRLKEISHFERCDGCWFDFAILVNENIKPAEIIAFDFEIRFLENNPTKFLRFDLNLPEHNNDDRGKRFHLHPGNDDLMIHASPLSPLEILHLFLYDLKTPESPRS
;
A
#
# COMPACT_ATOMS: atom_id res chain seq x y z
N MET A 1 -1.07 3.65 -35.23
CA MET A 1 0.29 4.19 -35.04
C MET A 1 0.17 5.28 -34.00
N SER A 2 0.58 5.03 -32.75
CA SER A 2 0.63 6.09 -31.72
C SER A 2 1.70 7.09 -32.14
N ASN A 3 1.38 8.38 -32.15
CA ASN A 3 2.34 9.39 -32.57
C ASN A 3 3.50 9.42 -31.57
N GLN A 4 4.72 9.58 -32.09
CA GLN A 4 5.95 9.61 -31.31
C GLN A 4 5.93 10.73 -30.24
N SER A 5 5.09 11.76 -30.40
CA SER A 5 4.85 12.82 -29.40
C SER A 5 4.11 12.34 -28.15
N ASP A 6 3.25 11.34 -28.26
CA ASP A 6 2.42 10.88 -27.13
C ASP A 6 3.30 10.17 -26.11
N TRP A 7 4.28 9.40 -26.58
CA TRP A 7 5.26 8.73 -25.72
C TRP A 7 6.22 9.69 -25.03
N VAL A 8 6.63 10.78 -25.70
CA VAL A 8 7.49 11.79 -25.09
C VAL A 8 6.76 12.48 -23.94
N GLN A 9 5.50 12.89 -24.14
CA GLN A 9 4.70 13.51 -23.09
C GLN A 9 4.48 12.56 -21.91
N ILE A 10 4.15 11.29 -22.17
CA ILE A 10 4.00 10.28 -21.11
C ILE A 10 5.30 10.12 -20.32
N CYS A 11 6.45 10.04 -21.00
CA CYS A 11 7.74 9.93 -20.34
C CYS A 11 8.08 11.18 -19.52
N GLU A 12 7.78 12.38 -20.02
CA GLU A 12 7.99 13.63 -19.28
C GLU A 12 7.10 13.72 -18.05
N ASP A 13 5.82 13.36 -18.15
CA ASP A 13 4.89 13.35 -17.01
C ASP A 13 5.31 12.32 -15.95
N VAL A 14 5.75 11.13 -16.38
CA VAL A 14 6.30 10.09 -15.50
C VAL A 14 7.59 10.59 -14.84
N GLN A 15 8.49 11.21 -15.59
CA GLN A 15 9.74 11.76 -15.07
C GLN A 15 9.47 12.87 -14.05
N GLU A 16 8.57 13.80 -14.35
CA GLU A 16 8.20 14.89 -13.45
C GLU A 16 7.56 14.34 -12.17
N ARG A 17 6.72 13.30 -12.28
CA ARG A 17 6.14 12.61 -11.13
C ARG A 17 7.18 11.84 -10.31
N LEU A 18 8.18 11.22 -10.94
CA LEU A 18 9.28 10.55 -10.24
C LEU A 18 10.21 11.54 -9.53
N LEU A 19 10.31 12.78 -10.03
CA LEU A 19 11.07 13.86 -9.41
C LEU A 19 10.29 14.58 -8.31
N LYS A 20 8.96 14.56 -8.36
CA LYS A 20 8.08 15.08 -7.30
C LYS A 20 7.90 14.02 -6.22
N ILE A 21 8.45 14.27 -5.04
CA ILE A 21 8.24 13.40 -3.88
C ILE A 21 6.73 13.34 -3.59
N THR A 22 6.16 12.14 -3.57
CA THR A 22 4.76 11.96 -3.15
C THR A 22 4.61 12.46 -1.72
N PRO A 23 3.73 13.45 -1.45
CA PRO A 23 3.60 14.00 -0.11
C PRO A 23 3.18 12.92 0.89
N LEU A 24 4.03 12.69 1.89
CA LEU A 24 3.75 11.79 3.01
C LEU A 24 3.07 12.53 4.18
N THR A 25 2.67 13.78 3.98
CA THR A 25 1.98 14.59 4.98
C THR A 25 0.48 14.33 4.98
N VAL A 26 -0.10 14.17 6.16
CA VAL A 26 -1.54 13.98 6.38
C VAL A 26 -2.05 14.92 7.47
N LYS A 27 -3.36 15.16 7.50
CA LYS A 27 -3.96 16.02 8.56
C LYS A 27 -3.81 15.39 9.95
N SER A 28 -4.08 14.09 10.07
CA SER A 28 -3.90 13.27 11.26
C SER A 28 -4.07 11.79 10.91
N ALA A 29 -3.63 10.89 11.79
CA ALA A 29 -3.83 9.45 11.64
C ALA A 29 -5.34 9.10 11.60
N LYS A 30 -6.15 9.82 12.39
CA LYS A 30 -7.61 9.62 12.41
C LYS A 30 -8.26 9.97 11.06
N VAL A 31 -7.82 11.06 10.42
CA VAL A 31 -8.33 11.45 9.09
C VAL A 31 -7.92 10.43 8.05
N LEU A 32 -6.63 10.05 8.01
CA LEU A 32 -6.13 9.04 7.08
C LEU A 32 -6.86 7.70 7.23
N ARG A 33 -7.09 7.24 8.47
CA ARG A 33 -7.89 6.04 8.75
C ARG A 33 -9.32 6.16 8.25
N GLY A 34 -9.92 7.35 8.31
CA GLY A 34 -11.25 7.62 7.78
C GLY A 34 -11.31 7.50 6.24
N GLU A 35 -10.29 8.02 5.56
CA GLU A 35 -10.15 7.92 4.10
C GLU A 35 -9.93 6.45 3.67
N ILE A 36 -9.08 5.72 4.39
CA ILE A 36 -8.87 4.28 4.17
C ILE A 36 -10.17 3.49 4.37
N LEU A 37 -10.91 3.76 5.47
CA LEU A 37 -12.19 3.11 5.71
C LEU A 37 -13.15 3.35 4.54
N LYS A 38 -13.25 4.60 4.07
CA LYS A 38 -14.13 4.95 2.96
C LYS A 38 -13.78 4.16 1.69
N SER A 39 -12.49 4.04 1.36
CA SER A 39 -12.03 3.27 0.21
C SER A 39 -12.35 1.77 0.33
N LEU A 40 -12.15 1.18 1.52
CA LEU A 40 -12.46 -0.23 1.77
C LEU A 40 -13.97 -0.51 1.69
N ILE A 41 -14.80 0.35 2.27
CA ILE A 41 -16.27 0.21 2.20
C ILE A 41 -16.75 0.36 0.75
N ALA A 42 -16.23 1.34 0.00
CA ALA A 42 -16.56 1.47 -1.42
C ALA A 42 -16.21 0.20 -2.21
N ALA A 43 -15.03 -0.39 -2.00
CA ALA A 43 -14.64 -1.62 -2.67
C ALA A 43 -15.49 -2.84 -2.26
N CYS A 44 -16.00 -2.87 -1.03
CA CYS A 44 -16.97 -3.87 -0.58
C CYS A 44 -18.34 -3.69 -1.27
N ASP A 45 -18.83 -2.45 -1.36
CA ASP A 45 -20.08 -2.12 -2.04
C ASP A 45 -19.99 -2.46 -3.54
N ASP A 46 -18.85 -2.15 -4.17
CA ASP A 46 -18.53 -2.45 -5.58
C ASP A 46 -18.17 -3.93 -5.84
N LYS A 47 -18.22 -4.79 -4.81
CA LYS A 47 -17.96 -6.25 -4.89
C LYS A 47 -16.53 -6.63 -5.30
N PHE A 48 -15.56 -5.75 -5.11
CA PHE A 48 -14.13 -6.06 -5.23
C PHE A 48 -13.58 -6.76 -3.98
N LEU A 49 -14.14 -6.48 -2.80
CA LEU A 49 -13.84 -7.19 -1.56
C LEU A 49 -14.91 -8.24 -1.25
N LYS A 50 -14.47 -9.42 -0.80
CA LYS A 50 -15.34 -10.40 -0.11
C LYS A 50 -15.51 -10.06 1.36
N THR A 51 -14.53 -9.38 1.95
CA THR A 51 -14.59 -8.96 3.35
C THR A 51 -15.77 -8.02 3.54
N GLU A 52 -16.71 -8.43 4.40
CA GLU A 52 -17.96 -7.70 4.63
C GLU A 52 -17.71 -6.40 5.41
N SER A 53 -18.60 -5.42 5.25
CA SER A 53 -18.46 -4.09 5.89
C SER A 53 -18.22 -4.16 7.40
N TYR A 54 -18.92 -5.05 8.13
CA TYR A 54 -18.71 -5.19 9.58
C TYR A 54 -17.31 -5.75 9.91
N GLU A 55 -16.77 -6.63 9.07
CA GLU A 55 -15.42 -7.18 9.20
C GLU A 55 -14.36 -6.14 8.90
N ILE A 56 -14.61 -5.25 7.93
CA ILE A 56 -13.72 -4.12 7.62
C ILE A 56 -13.51 -3.24 8.87
N HIS A 57 -14.58 -2.94 9.62
CA HIS A 57 -14.46 -2.20 10.89
C HIS A 57 -13.66 -2.98 11.95
N ASN A 58 -13.73 -4.32 11.92
CA ASN A 58 -12.96 -5.16 12.83
C ASN A 58 -11.48 -5.27 12.44
N LEU A 59 -11.16 -5.27 11.15
CA LEU A 59 -9.80 -5.40 10.64
C LEU A 59 -9.03 -4.07 10.62
N LEU A 60 -9.72 -2.95 10.34
CA LEU A 60 -9.11 -1.63 10.28
C LEU A 60 -9.01 -1.00 11.67
N LYS A 61 -7.84 -1.12 12.29
CA LYS A 61 -7.55 -0.61 13.63
C LYS A 61 -6.65 0.63 13.61
N ILE A 62 -6.72 1.38 14.70
CA ILE A 62 -5.83 2.49 15.02
C ILE A 62 -5.38 2.31 16.46
N SER A 63 -4.08 2.40 16.71
CA SER A 63 -3.49 2.21 18.04
C SER A 63 -2.27 3.11 18.22
N PRO A 64 -1.96 3.53 19.46
CA PRO A 64 -0.67 4.15 19.73
C PRO A 64 0.45 3.14 19.47
N SER A 65 1.55 3.60 18.89
CA SER A 65 2.77 2.80 18.80
C SER A 65 3.52 2.82 20.14
N LYS A 66 4.68 2.14 20.22
CA LYS A 66 5.57 2.21 21.38
C LYS A 66 6.14 3.60 21.60
N ASP A 67 6.35 4.35 20.52
CA ASP A 67 6.95 5.67 20.55
C ASP A 67 5.87 6.74 20.72
N LYS A 68 6.11 7.66 21.66
CA LYS A 68 5.15 8.69 22.03
C LYS A 68 4.84 9.61 20.84
N GLY A 69 3.55 9.77 20.55
CA GLY A 69 3.07 10.61 19.45
C GLY A 69 3.16 9.97 18.07
N ILE A 70 3.55 8.70 17.99
CA ILE A 70 3.44 7.89 16.77
C ILE A 70 2.20 7.00 16.88
N ILE A 71 1.35 7.06 15.86
CA ILE A 71 0.11 6.28 15.76
C ILE A 71 0.26 5.26 14.64
N GLU A 72 -0.16 4.03 14.92
CA GLU A 72 -0.20 2.94 13.96
C GLU A 72 -1.64 2.74 13.45
N ILE A 73 -1.79 2.65 12.13
CA ILE A 73 -3.03 2.22 11.47
C ILE A 73 -2.75 0.86 10.84
N THR A 74 -3.54 -0.15 11.21
CA THR A 74 -3.40 -1.49 10.64
C THR A 74 -4.67 -1.92 9.92
N GLY A 75 -4.47 -2.64 8.83
CA GLY A 75 -5.50 -3.30 8.07
C GLY A 75 -5.24 -4.79 8.05
N GLY A 76 -5.92 -5.55 8.91
CA GLY A 76 -5.57 -6.94 9.18
C GLY A 76 -4.46 -7.07 10.24
N LYS A 77 -3.87 -8.26 10.35
CA LYS A 77 -2.76 -8.56 11.26
C LYS A 77 -1.48 -8.75 10.48
N ARG A 78 -0.37 -8.26 11.02
CA ARG A 78 0.97 -8.42 10.45
C ARG A 78 1.28 -9.89 10.17
N ASN A 79 1.58 -10.21 8.91
CA ASN A 79 1.63 -11.59 8.44
C ASN A 79 2.91 -11.93 7.67
N PHE A 80 4.05 -11.95 8.37
CA PHE A 80 5.36 -12.24 7.77
C PHE A 80 5.49 -13.62 7.13
N LYS A 81 4.72 -14.59 7.63
CA LYS A 81 4.73 -15.98 7.14
C LYS A 81 3.69 -16.22 6.04
N ARG A 82 2.91 -15.19 5.68
CA ARG A 82 1.86 -15.24 4.64
C ARG A 82 0.85 -16.37 4.87
N LEU A 83 0.48 -16.55 6.13
CA LEU A 83 -0.45 -17.57 6.59
C LEU A 83 -1.89 -17.10 6.38
N LYS A 84 -2.69 -17.84 5.60
CA LYS A 84 -4.06 -17.44 5.22
C LYS A 84 -5.01 -17.40 6.43
N GLU A 85 -4.73 -18.12 7.50
CA GLU A 85 -5.50 -18.08 8.75
C GLU A 85 -5.33 -16.79 9.56
N ILE A 86 -4.29 -16.00 9.28
CA ILE A 86 -4.08 -14.70 9.92
C ILE A 86 -5.00 -13.67 9.26
N SER A 87 -5.70 -12.88 10.08
CA SER A 87 -6.71 -11.91 9.64
C SER A 87 -6.19 -10.93 8.59
N HIS A 88 -6.92 -10.80 7.47
CA HIS A 88 -6.56 -9.99 6.30
C HIS A 88 -7.82 -9.55 5.54
N PHE A 89 -7.67 -8.67 4.55
CA PHE A 89 -8.73 -8.38 3.58
C PHE A 89 -8.65 -9.33 2.39
N GLU A 90 -9.78 -9.89 1.96
CA GLU A 90 -9.85 -10.77 0.81
C GLU A 90 -10.64 -10.12 -0.33
N ARG A 91 -10.07 -10.18 -1.54
CA ARG A 91 -10.70 -9.76 -2.79
C ARG A 91 -11.58 -10.85 -3.38
N CYS A 92 -12.51 -10.45 -4.23
CA CYS A 92 -13.41 -11.38 -4.95
C CYS A 92 -12.66 -12.43 -5.78
N ASP A 93 -11.47 -12.09 -6.30
CA ASP A 93 -10.59 -12.97 -7.07
C ASP A 93 -9.70 -13.90 -6.22
N GLY A 94 -9.85 -13.88 -4.89
CA GLY A 94 -9.08 -14.71 -3.96
C GLY A 94 -7.71 -14.15 -3.58
N CYS A 95 -7.28 -13.03 -4.19
CA CYS A 95 -6.14 -12.28 -3.68
C CYS A 95 -6.46 -11.72 -2.29
N TRP A 96 -5.44 -11.50 -1.48
CA TRP A 96 -5.65 -10.99 -0.13
C TRP A 96 -4.49 -10.16 0.37
N PHE A 97 -4.77 -9.19 1.21
CA PHE A 97 -3.79 -8.21 1.63
C PHE A 97 -3.94 -7.77 3.09
N ASP A 98 -2.82 -7.32 3.65
CA ASP A 98 -2.76 -6.57 4.89
C ASP A 98 -1.80 -5.40 4.75
N PHE A 99 -1.90 -4.46 5.69
CA PHE A 99 -1.00 -3.31 5.74
C PHE A 99 -0.85 -2.77 7.16
N ALA A 100 0.25 -2.05 7.38
CA ALA A 100 0.49 -1.19 8.54
C ALA A 100 1.03 0.16 8.08
N ILE A 101 0.64 1.24 8.77
CA ILE A 101 1.10 2.61 8.50
C ILE A 101 1.45 3.25 9.84
N LEU A 102 2.64 3.85 9.92
CA LEU A 102 3.08 4.65 11.06
C LEU A 102 3.00 6.13 10.72
N VAL A 103 2.27 6.88 11.55
CA VAL A 103 2.06 8.33 11.42
C VAL A 103 2.64 9.04 12.64
N ASN A 104 3.57 9.96 12.43
CA ASN A 104 4.10 10.85 13.44
C ASN A 104 3.16 12.06 13.61
N GLU A 105 2.47 12.14 14.75
CA GLU A 105 1.59 13.26 15.08
C GLU A 105 2.27 14.38 15.88
N ASN A 106 3.54 14.22 16.26
CA ASN A 106 4.33 15.25 16.93
C ASN A 106 4.69 16.41 15.99
N ILE A 107 4.63 16.19 14.67
CA ILE A 107 4.89 17.17 13.63
C ILE A 107 3.54 17.66 13.05
N LYS A 108 3.48 18.91 12.58
CA LYS A 108 2.29 19.49 11.92
C LYS A 108 2.67 20.08 10.56
N PRO A 109 2.04 19.64 9.44
CA PRO A 109 1.08 18.53 9.37
C PRO A 109 1.68 17.19 9.84
N ALA A 110 0.82 16.24 10.22
CA ALA A 110 1.30 14.92 10.63
C ALA A 110 1.97 14.22 9.45
N GLU A 111 2.90 13.32 9.71
CA GLU A 111 3.74 12.72 8.67
C GLU A 111 3.67 11.19 8.70
N ILE A 112 3.50 10.56 7.55
CA ILE A 112 3.66 9.12 7.37
C ILE A 112 5.17 8.83 7.33
N ILE A 113 5.65 8.14 8.35
CA ILE A 113 7.08 7.87 8.52
C ILE A 113 7.47 6.44 8.14
N ALA A 114 6.51 5.53 8.08
CA ALA A 114 6.70 4.18 7.58
C ALA A 114 5.36 3.57 7.16
N PHE A 115 5.43 2.58 6.28
CA PHE A 115 4.32 1.68 6.00
C PHE A 115 4.83 0.35 5.45
N ASP A 116 4.00 -0.67 5.58
CA ASP A 116 4.10 -1.92 4.84
C ASP A 116 2.73 -2.23 4.24
N PHE A 117 2.69 -2.55 2.95
CA PHE A 117 1.50 -3.02 2.25
C PHE A 117 1.87 -4.29 1.51
N GLU A 118 1.21 -5.41 1.76
CA GLU A 118 1.48 -6.66 1.04
C GLU A 118 0.18 -7.29 0.54
N ILE A 119 0.09 -7.54 -0.77
CA ILE A 119 -0.96 -8.33 -1.39
C ILE A 119 -0.38 -9.67 -1.86
N ARG A 120 -1.08 -10.76 -1.57
CA ARG A 120 -0.74 -12.11 -2.00
C ARG A 120 -1.68 -12.51 -3.10
N PHE A 121 -1.09 -13.04 -4.16
CA PHE A 121 -1.80 -13.60 -5.30
C PHE A 121 -2.10 -15.08 -5.06
N LEU A 122 -2.94 -15.66 -5.92
CA LEU A 122 -3.20 -17.10 -5.95
C LEU A 122 -1.91 -17.90 -6.22
N GLU A 123 -1.87 -19.15 -5.74
CA GLU A 123 -0.67 -20.01 -5.81
C GLU A 123 -0.14 -20.24 -7.22
N ASN A 124 -0.98 -20.13 -8.25
CA ASN A 124 -0.58 -20.26 -9.65
C ASN A 124 0.10 -19.00 -10.23
N ASN A 125 0.02 -17.86 -9.56
CA ASN A 125 0.70 -16.65 -9.98
C ASN A 125 2.22 -16.79 -9.72
N PRO A 126 3.09 -16.51 -10.71
CA PRO A 126 4.54 -16.66 -10.54
C PRO A 126 5.13 -15.69 -9.51
N THR A 127 4.59 -14.47 -9.40
CA THR A 127 5.09 -13.42 -8.49
C THR A 127 4.76 -13.71 -7.02
N LYS A 128 3.72 -14.51 -6.75
CA LYS A 128 3.20 -14.88 -5.42
C LYS A 128 2.68 -13.72 -4.56
N PHE A 129 3.37 -12.59 -4.49
CA PHE A 129 2.95 -11.41 -3.74
C PHE A 129 3.57 -10.13 -4.31
N LEU A 130 2.98 -8.99 -3.97
CA LEU A 130 3.54 -7.67 -4.23
C LEU A 130 3.56 -6.89 -2.92
N ARG A 131 4.70 -6.32 -2.55
CA ARG A 131 4.86 -5.52 -1.33
C ARG A 131 5.44 -4.14 -1.61
N PHE A 132 4.88 -3.15 -0.94
CA PHE A 132 5.38 -1.78 -0.90
C PHE A 132 5.77 -1.46 0.54
N ASP A 133 7.02 -1.05 0.73
CA ASP A 133 7.53 -0.67 2.04
C ASP A 133 8.09 0.74 2.03
N LEU A 134 7.85 1.45 3.12
CA LEU A 134 8.57 2.65 3.49
C LEU A 134 9.20 2.41 4.86
N ASN A 135 10.53 2.37 4.90
CA ASN A 135 11.27 2.23 6.15
C ASN A 135 11.22 3.52 6.98
N LEU A 136 11.36 3.39 8.31
CA LEU A 136 11.47 4.52 9.24
C LEU A 136 12.65 5.45 8.87
N PRO A 137 12.58 6.74 9.24
CA PRO A 137 13.75 7.63 9.23
C PRO A 137 14.90 7.05 10.06
N GLU A 138 16.13 7.46 9.79
CA GLU A 138 17.36 7.06 10.52
C GLU A 138 17.76 5.58 10.42
N HIS A 139 17.10 4.77 9.58
CA HIS A 139 17.67 3.49 9.14
C HIS A 139 18.93 3.73 8.30
N ASN A 140 19.88 2.78 8.26
CA ASN A 140 21.14 2.82 7.49
C ASN A 140 21.05 3.24 6.00
N ASN A 141 19.84 3.39 5.45
CA ASN A 141 19.53 3.79 4.07
C ASN A 141 19.06 5.25 3.92
N ASP A 142 18.89 6.01 5.02
CA ASP A 142 18.35 7.37 5.02
C ASP A 142 19.31 8.36 4.34
N ASP A 143 20.62 8.23 4.58
CA ASP A 143 21.69 9.02 3.94
C ASP A 143 21.74 8.87 2.41
N ARG A 144 21.01 7.91 1.84
CA ARG A 144 20.94 7.64 0.39
C ARG A 144 19.55 7.88 -0.19
N GLY A 145 18.58 8.31 0.63
CA GLY A 145 17.18 8.48 0.24
C GLY A 145 16.48 7.19 -0.20
N LYS A 146 17.01 6.00 0.15
CA LYS A 146 16.48 4.70 -0.33
C LYS A 146 15.59 4.02 0.69
N ARG A 147 14.58 4.74 1.17
CA ARG A 147 13.64 4.24 2.18
C ARG A 147 12.49 3.44 1.60
N PHE A 148 12.13 3.71 0.34
CA PHE A 148 11.02 3.03 -0.33
C PHE A 148 11.47 1.80 -1.10
N HIS A 149 10.87 0.65 -0.78
CA HIS A 149 11.21 -0.64 -1.36
C HIS A 149 9.96 -1.22 -2.04
N LEU A 150 10.15 -1.81 -3.22
CA LEU A 150 9.13 -2.53 -3.97
C LEU A 150 9.56 -3.98 -4.15
N HIS A 151 8.75 -4.91 -3.65
CA HIS A 151 9.00 -6.34 -3.74
C HIS A 151 7.97 -7.05 -4.61
N PRO A 152 8.22 -7.25 -5.92
CA PRO A 152 7.48 -8.21 -6.72
C PRO A 152 8.01 -9.63 -6.42
N GLY A 153 7.31 -10.36 -5.57
CA GLY A 153 7.82 -11.62 -5.03
C GLY A 153 9.08 -11.40 -4.20
N ASN A 154 10.11 -12.20 -4.43
CA ASN A 154 11.35 -12.14 -3.64
C ASN A 154 12.33 -11.06 -4.10
N ASP A 155 12.02 -10.32 -5.16
CA ASP A 155 12.88 -9.23 -5.63
C ASP A 155 12.82 -8.04 -4.66
N ASP A 156 13.87 -7.21 -4.65
CA ASP A 156 13.96 -6.01 -3.82
C ASP A 156 14.43 -4.82 -4.67
N LEU A 157 13.45 -4.01 -5.09
CA LEU A 157 13.67 -2.82 -5.89
C LEU A 157 13.66 -1.59 -4.99
N MET A 158 14.85 -1.06 -4.69
CA MET A 158 14.99 0.18 -3.93
C MET A 158 14.80 1.41 -4.83
N ILE A 159 13.91 2.30 -4.42
CA ILE A 159 13.60 3.56 -5.13
C ILE A 159 13.95 4.76 -4.23
N HIS A 160 14.38 5.86 -4.84
CA HIS A 160 14.82 7.08 -4.16
C HIS A 160 13.71 7.88 -3.47
N ALA A 161 12.45 7.62 -3.80
CA ALA A 161 11.29 8.25 -3.17
C ALA A 161 10.09 7.32 -3.34
N SER A 162 9.11 7.41 -2.43
CA SER A 162 7.85 6.70 -2.62
C SER A 162 7.09 7.32 -3.79
N PRO A 163 6.84 6.58 -4.89
CA PRO A 163 6.05 7.11 -6.00
C PRO A 163 4.54 7.12 -5.69
N LEU A 164 4.12 6.42 -4.63
CA LEU A 164 2.72 6.25 -4.26
C LEU A 164 2.49 6.57 -2.77
N SER A 165 1.36 7.18 -2.48
CA SER A 165 0.84 7.36 -1.13
C SER A 165 0.15 6.08 -0.65
N PRO A 166 -0.07 5.90 0.67
CA PRO A 166 -0.85 4.76 1.17
C PRO A 166 -2.24 4.61 0.54
N LEU A 167 -2.92 5.71 0.20
CA LEU A 167 -4.22 5.66 -0.47
C LEU A 167 -4.11 5.19 -1.92
N GLU A 168 -3.08 5.60 -2.64
CA GLU A 168 -2.84 5.13 -4.01
C GLU A 168 -2.45 3.66 -4.05
N ILE A 169 -1.61 3.20 -3.10
CA ILE A 169 -1.27 1.78 -2.95
C ILE A 169 -2.53 0.96 -2.65
N LEU A 170 -3.37 1.46 -1.72
CA LEU A 170 -4.64 0.81 -1.39
C LEU A 170 -5.56 0.75 -2.62
N HIS A 171 -5.68 1.83 -3.39
CA HIS A 171 -6.49 1.84 -4.61
C HIS A 171 -5.99 0.83 -5.63
N LEU A 172 -4.67 0.77 -5.85
CA LEU A 172 -4.02 -0.23 -6.70
C LEU A 172 -4.36 -1.66 -6.24
N PHE A 173 -4.29 -1.91 -4.93
CA PHE A 173 -4.64 -3.21 -4.34
C PHE A 173 -6.12 -3.55 -4.53
N LEU A 174 -7.03 -2.58 -4.49
CA LEU A 174 -8.47 -2.82 -4.58
C LEU A 174 -8.94 -3.02 -6.03
N TYR A 175 -8.43 -2.23 -6.98
CA TYR A 175 -9.05 -2.11 -8.31
C TYR A 175 -8.13 -2.46 -9.48
N ASP A 176 -6.83 -2.20 -9.39
CA ASP A 176 -5.98 -2.11 -10.59
C ASP A 176 -5.02 -3.30 -10.77
N LEU A 177 -4.71 -4.06 -9.70
CA LEU A 177 -3.95 -5.30 -9.83
C LEU A 177 -4.84 -6.42 -10.37
N LYS A 178 -4.78 -6.65 -11.69
CA LYS A 178 -5.41 -7.80 -12.32
C LYS A 178 -4.55 -9.05 -12.13
N THR A 179 -5.18 -10.17 -11.77
CA THR A 179 -4.56 -11.48 -11.92
C THR A 179 -4.47 -11.81 -13.42
N PRO A 180 -3.33 -12.33 -13.92
CA PRO A 180 -3.26 -12.82 -15.29
C PRO A 180 -4.35 -13.87 -15.49
N GLU A 181 -5.15 -13.77 -16.56
CA GLU A 181 -6.04 -14.87 -16.94
C GLU A 181 -5.19 -16.13 -17.11
N SER A 182 -5.59 -17.23 -16.46
CA SER A 182 -4.97 -18.53 -16.74
C SER A 182 -5.02 -18.76 -18.25
N PRO A 183 -3.91 -19.15 -18.91
CA PRO A 183 -3.96 -19.47 -20.32
C PRO A 183 -5.06 -20.51 -20.53
N ARG A 184 -6.01 -20.21 -21.44
CA ARG A 184 -7.06 -21.15 -21.80
C ARG A 184 -6.39 -22.44 -22.29
N SER A 185 -6.61 -23.52 -21.55
CA SER A 185 -6.17 -24.88 -21.90
C SER A 185 -6.74 -25.32 -23.24
#